data_AF-A0A1G3E2W7-F1
#
_entry.id   AF-A0A1G3E2W7-F1
#
_cell.length_a   1.000
_cell.length_b   1.000
_cell.length_c   1.000
_cell.angle_alpha   90.00
_cell.angle_beta   90.00
_cell.angle_gamma   90.00
#
_symmetry.space_group_name_H-M   'P 1'
#
loop_
_entity.id
_entity.type
_entity.pdbx_description
1 polymer ?
#
loop_
_entity_poly.entity_id
_entity_poly.type
_entity_poly.pdbx_seq_one_letter_code
_entity_poly.pdbx_strand_id
1 'polypeptide(L)' 'MNIVRLEFVHPGIAEFKVTYGGKTAKIKLEGLETTGNPEEDYVAWRPFYQKCLEEVFDAILASDTQWTDRSSK' A
#
# COMPACT_ATOMS: atom_id res chain seq x y z
N MET A 1 17.07 2.12 0.68
CA MET A 1 16.13 1.59 1.68
C MET A 1 14.73 1.97 1.21
N ASN A 2 13.89 0.98 0.91
CA ASN A 2 12.52 1.23 0.49
C ASN A 2 11.71 1.53 1.75
N ILE A 3 10.97 2.63 1.75
CA ILE A 3 10.10 2.99 2.88
C ILE A 3 8.67 2.77 2.41
N VAL A 4 8.00 1.80 3.02
CA VAL A 4 6.56 1.59 2.86
C VAL A 4 5.86 2.19 4.07
N ARG A 5 4.92 3.11 3.85
CA ARG A 5 4.02 3.62 4.90
C ARG A 5 2.59 3.26 4.56
N LEU A 6 1.93 2.60 5.50
CA LEU A 6 0.52 2.25 5.45
C LEU A 6 -0.28 3.25 6.29
N GLU A 7 -1.25 3.89 5.67
CA GLU A 7 -2.22 4.77 6.34
C GLU A 7 -3.64 4.31 6.00
N PHE A 8 -4.45 4.04 7.02
CA PHE A 8 -5.88 3.81 6.84
C PHE A 8 -6.58 5.16 6.75
N VAL A 9 -7.09 5.51 5.58
CA VAL A 9 -7.68 6.83 5.32
C VAL A 9 -9.20 6.82 5.45
N HIS A 10 -9.83 5.66 5.32
CA HIS A 10 -11.27 5.47 5.48
C HIS A 10 -11.57 3.98 5.78
N PRO A 11 -12.69 3.62 6.43
CA PRO A 11 -13.20 2.25 6.42
C PRO A 11 -13.15 1.61 5.03
N GLY A 12 -12.53 0.44 4.95
CA GLY A 12 -12.31 -0.31 3.72
C GLY A 12 -11.28 0.28 2.74
N ILE A 13 -10.58 1.37 3.09
CA ILE A 13 -9.59 2.02 2.23
C ILE A 13 -8.27 2.26 2.96
N ALA A 14 -7.19 1.79 2.36
CA ALA A 14 -5.84 2.10 2.81
C ALA A 14 -5.02 2.75 1.69
N GLU A 15 -4.19 3.72 2.07
CA GLU A 15 -3.20 4.32 1.19
C GLU A 15 -1.79 3.86 1.59
N PHE A 16 -0.99 3.59 0.56
CA PHE A 16 0.38 3.18 0.69
C PHE A 16 1.26 4.17 -0.01
N LYS A 17 2.22 4.71 0.73
CA LYS A 17 3.27 5.54 0.15
C LYS A 17 4.55 4.71 0.12
N VAL A 18 5.08 4.50 -1.08
CA VAL A 18 6.32 3.76 -1.29
C VAL A 18 7.37 4.70 -1.87
N THR A 19 8.50 4.83 -1.20
CA THR A 19 9.65 5.58 -1.71
C THR A 19 10.72 4.61 -2.23
N TYR A 20 11.06 4.71 -3.52
CA TYR A 20 12.06 3.88 -4.21
C TYR A 20 12.86 4.70 -5.21
N GLY A 21 14.19 4.57 -5.21
CA GLY A 21 15.06 5.23 -6.21
C GLY A 21 14.89 6.77 -6.29
N GLY A 22 14.52 7.43 -5.19
CA GLY A 22 14.21 8.87 -5.15
C GLY A 22 12.81 9.24 -5.66
N LYS A 23 12.04 8.27 -6.16
CA LYS A 23 10.64 8.44 -6.57
C LYS A 23 9.69 8.02 -5.45
N THR A 24 8.47 8.55 -5.50
CA THR A 24 7.39 8.18 -4.58
C THR A 24 6.21 7.66 -5.38
N ALA A 25 5.74 6.45 -5.07
CA ALA A 25 4.48 5.92 -5.55
C ALA A 25 3.42 6.00 -4.44
N LYS A 26 2.18 6.30 -4.82
CA LYS A 26 1.01 6.16 -3.94
C LYS A 26 0.11 5.08 -4.52
N ILE A 27 -0.24 4.08 -3.70
CA ILE A 27 -1.15 3.00 -4.05
C ILE A 27 -2.34 3.10 -3.13
N LYS A 28 -3.55 3.13 -3.69
CA LYS A 28 -4.80 3.11 -2.93
C LYS A 28 -5.40 1.71 -3.05
N LEU A 29 -5.62 1.06 -1.92
CA LEU A 29 -6.41 -0.17 -1.84
C LEU A 29 -7.81 0.17 -1.38
N GLU A 30 -8.80 -0.37 -2.08
CA GLU A 30 -10.22 -0.19 -1.80
C GLU A 30 -10.88 -1.56 -1.59
N GLY A 31 -11.99 -1.59 -0.86
CA GLY A 31 -12.72 -2.83 -0.58
C GLY A 31 -12.02 -3.74 0.45
N LEU A 32 -11.18 -3.17 1.31
CA LEU A 32 -10.56 -3.93 2.39
C LEU A 32 -11.62 -4.41 3.36
N GLU A 33 -11.51 -5.66 3.77
CA GLU A 33 -12.37 -6.20 4.82
C GLU A 33 -11.89 -5.61 6.15
N THR A 34 -12.61 -4.58 6.59
CA THR A 34 -12.40 -3.91 7.88
C THR A 34 -13.67 -4.00 8.72
N THR A 35 -14.48 -5.04 8.52
CA THR A 35 -15.77 -5.23 9.17
C THR A 35 -15.57 -5.55 10.66
N GLY A 36 -15.54 -4.50 11.46
CA GLY A 36 -15.58 -4.54 12.92
C GLY A 36 -15.27 -3.16 13.53
N ASN A 37 -14.85 -3.10 14.80
CA ASN A 37 -14.47 -1.86 15.47
C ASN A 37 -13.23 -1.26 14.78
N PRO A 38 -13.35 -0.11 14.10
CA PRO A 38 -12.27 0.44 13.29
C PRO A 38 -10.96 0.59 14.07
N GLU A 39 -11.00 1.06 15.31
CA GLU A 39 -9.78 1.33 16.08
C GLU A 39 -9.02 0.05 16.48
N GLU A 40 -9.73 -1.03 16.83
CA GLU A 40 -9.12 -2.30 17.23
C GLU A 40 -8.76 -3.16 16.01
N ASP A 41 -9.65 -3.19 15.01
CA ASP A 41 -9.45 -4.02 13.83
C ASP A 41 -8.40 -3.43 12.89
N TYR A 42 -8.29 -2.10 12.74
CA TYR A 42 -7.18 -1.53 11.98
C TYR A 42 -5.82 -1.91 12.57
N VAL A 43 -5.72 -2.07 13.90
CA VAL A 43 -4.48 -2.49 14.55
C VAL A 43 -4.19 -3.96 14.26
N ALA A 44 -5.21 -4.83 14.25
CA ALA A 44 -5.06 -6.26 13.95
C ALA A 44 -4.70 -6.54 12.48
N TRP A 45 -5.31 -5.80 11.54
CA TRP A 45 -5.10 -6.03 10.10
C TRP A 45 -3.87 -5.33 9.52
N ARG A 46 -3.36 -4.27 10.19
CA ARG A 46 -2.21 -3.50 9.72
C ARG A 46 -0.99 -4.36 9.37
N PRO A 47 -0.54 -5.32 10.20
CA PRO A 47 0.62 -6.15 9.87
C PRO A 47 0.38 -7.04 8.65
N PHE A 48 -0.83 -7.59 8.51
CA PHE A 48 -1.19 -8.43 7.36
C PHE A 48 -1.14 -7.65 6.06
N TYR A 49 -1.86 -6.52 5.98
CA TYR A 49 -1.89 -5.71 4.76
C TYR A 49 -0.53 -5.11 4.43
N GLN A 50 0.25 -4.68 5.44
CA GLN A 50 1.62 -4.22 5.22
C GLN A 50 2.48 -5.31 4.58
N LYS A 51 2.44 -6.55 5.10
CA LYS A 51 3.21 -7.67 4.55
C LYS A 51 2.82 -7.99 3.11
N CYS A 52 1.52 -8.09 2.80
CA CYS A 52 1.05 -8.34 1.43
C CYS A 52 1.58 -7.29 0.44
N LEU A 53 1.78 -6.05 0.87
CA LEU A 53 2.24 -4.99 -0.02
C LEU A 53 3.75 -4.90 -0.17
N GLU A 54 4.49 -5.25 0.88
CA GLU A 54 5.92 -5.51 0.76
C GLU A 54 6.14 -6.63 -0.28
N GLU A 55 5.39 -7.74 -0.20
CA GLU A 55 5.46 -8.84 -1.16
C GLU A 55 5.08 -8.42 -2.59
N VAL A 56 4.00 -7.66 -2.77
CA VAL A 56 3.61 -7.14 -4.10
C VAL A 56 4.69 -6.20 -4.64
N PHE A 57 5.25 -5.32 -3.82
CA PHE A 57 6.28 -4.39 -4.27
C PHE A 57 7.57 -5.12 -4.64
N ASP A 58 7.98 -6.09 -3.85
CA ASP A 58 9.14 -6.95 -4.14
C ASP A 58 8.92 -7.75 -5.44
N ALA A 59 7.72 -8.29 -5.65
CA ALA A 59 7.37 -8.96 -6.90
C ALA A 59 7.46 -8.02 -8.11
N ILE A 60 6.95 -6.79 -8.00
CA ILE A 60 7.01 -5.78 -9.06
C ILE A 60 8.46 -5.40 -9.39
N LEU A 61 9.31 -5.24 -8.36
CA LEU A 61 10.74 -4.97 -8.53
C LEU A 61 11.50 -6.13 -9.15
N ALA A 62 11.16 -7.37 -8.77
CA ALA A 62 11.78 -8.58 -9.31
C ALA A 62 11.42 -8.83 -10.78
N SER A 63 10.26 -8.36 -11.24
CA SER A 63 9.77 -8.59 -12.60
C SER A 63 10.19 -7.55 -13.64
N ASP A 64 11.18 -6.69 -13.34
CA ASP A 64 11.67 -5.63 -14.23
C ASP A 64 10.55 -4.71 -14.76
N THR A 65 9.51 -4.53 -13.94
CA THR A 65 8.29 -3.82 -14.32
C THR A 65 8.57 -2.35 -14.56
N GLN A 66 8.33 -1.88 -15.79
CA GLN A 66 8.40 -0.45 -16.11
C GLN A 66 7.15 0.27 -15.58
N TRP A 67 7.36 1.13 -14.59
CA TRP A 67 6.32 2.03 -14.08
C TRP A 67 6.08 3.15 -15.09
N THR A 68 4.85 3.26 -15.60
CA THR A 68 4.43 4.41 -16.40
C THR A 68 3.70 5.40 -15.51
N ASP A 69 4.18 6.64 -15.45
CA ASP A 69 3.44 7.72 -14.83
C ASP A 69 2.11 7.88 -15.59
N ARG A 70 0.98 7.78 -14.89
CA ARG A 70 -0.28 8.31 -15.42
C ARG A 70 -0.08 9.82 -15.48
N SER A 71 0.28 10.32 -16.66
CA SER A 71 0.19 11.74 -16.97
C SER A 71 -1.28 12.13 -16.78
N SER A 72 -1.56 12.83 -15.67
CA SER A 72 -2.82 13.54 -15.50
C SER A 72 -2.93 14.52 -16.66
N LYS A 73 -3.82 14.23 -17.60
CA LYS A 73 -4.43 15.25 -18.45
C LYS A 73 -5.53 15.94 -17.67
#